data_AF-A0A926VH18-F1
#
_entry.id   AF-A0A926VH18-F1
#
_cell.length_a   1.000
_cell.length_b   1.000
_cell.length_c   1.000
_cell.angle_alpha   90.00
_cell.angle_beta   90.00
_cell.angle_gamma   90.00
#
_symmetry.space_group_name_H-M   'P 1'
#
loop_
_entity.id
_entity.type
_entity.pdbx_description
1 polymer ?
#
loop_
_entity_poly.entity_id
_entity_poly.type
_entity_poly.pdbx_seq_one_letter_code
_entity_poly.pdbx_strand_id
1 'polypeptide(L)'
;MLKHLEKIGEIIKKHQNSPQAPLMKELNPTIRGWCNYYAPVSSKETFSSCDCQIWSKLRRWAKKRGKGSINKDKYWRNGWSFETEDRFKLVKHAETPIIRHIKVQDTRSPFDGNWTYWGQRLGDYSDLTARKQKLLNRQKGKCTHCGLHFLPGDITEVDHRTPRVEGGKDTYDNLDLLHKHCHGEKTALDINRQNIGDNG
;
A
#
# COMPACT_ATOMS: atom_id res chain seq x y z
N MET A 1 -14.76 15.42 -1.87
CA MET A 1 -14.50 16.61 -2.72
C MET A 1 -14.97 17.91 -2.08
N LEU A 2 -16.27 18.07 -1.75
CA LEU A 2 -16.80 19.35 -1.22
C LEU A 2 -16.06 19.87 0.02
N LYS A 3 -15.94 19.06 1.08
CA LYS A 3 -15.20 19.40 2.32
C LYS A 3 -13.75 19.84 2.06
N HIS A 4 -13.11 19.29 1.03
CA HIS A 4 -11.74 19.67 0.66
C HIS A 4 -11.68 21.07 0.05
N LEU A 5 -12.62 21.39 -0.83
CA LEU A 5 -12.71 22.69 -1.48
C LEU A 5 -13.18 23.80 -0.53
N GLU A 6 -13.94 23.43 0.51
CA GLU A 6 -14.28 24.29 1.65
C GLU A 6 -13.03 24.63 2.44
N LYS A 7 -12.28 23.61 2.90
CA LYS A 7 -11.01 23.79 3.62
C LYS A 7 -10.01 24.65 2.84
N ILE A 8 -9.84 24.42 1.54
CA ILE A 8 -9.00 25.27 0.69
C ILE A 8 -9.53 26.71 0.64
N GLY A 9 -10.86 26.87 0.56
CA GLY A 9 -11.50 28.19 0.62
C GLY A 9 -11.20 28.93 1.92
N GLU A 10 -11.21 28.23 3.06
CA GLU A 10 -10.87 28.78 4.38
C GLU A 10 -9.40 29.22 4.45
N ILE A 11 -8.48 28.39 3.96
CA ILE A 11 -7.05 28.75 3.88
C ILE A 11 -6.85 29.99 3.01
N ILE A 12 -7.49 30.07 1.84
CA ILE A 12 -7.40 31.25 0.96
C ILE A 12 -7.97 32.50 1.64
N LYS A 13 -9.09 32.38 2.39
CA LYS A 13 -9.67 33.48 3.15
C LYS A 13 -8.73 33.95 4.27
N LYS A 14 -8.18 33.01 5.05
CA LYS A 14 -7.19 33.27 6.11
C LYS A 14 -5.99 34.05 5.59
N HIS A 15 -5.52 33.71 4.39
CA HIS A 15 -4.39 34.36 3.74
C HIS A 15 -4.78 35.48 2.76
N GLN A 16 -5.94 36.13 2.93
CA GLN A 16 -6.38 37.19 1.99
C GLN A 16 -5.34 38.33 1.82
N ASN A 17 -4.64 38.66 2.90
CA ASN A 17 -3.67 39.76 2.94
C ASN A 17 -2.21 39.28 2.92
N SER A 18 -1.97 37.98 3.09
CA SER A 18 -0.61 37.42 3.09
C SER A 18 0.07 37.49 1.71
N PRO A 19 1.41 37.45 1.66
CA PRO A 19 2.13 37.18 0.41
C PRO A 19 1.75 35.81 -0.19
N GLN A 20 2.15 35.60 -1.45
CA GLN A 20 1.84 34.38 -2.19
C GLN A 20 2.46 33.11 -1.56
N ALA A 21 3.74 33.18 -1.15
CA ALA A 21 4.47 32.01 -0.65
C ALA A 21 3.85 31.41 0.64
N PRO A 22 3.49 32.20 1.69
CA PRO A 22 2.81 31.66 2.87
C PRO A 22 1.49 30.94 2.57
N LEU A 23 0.67 31.50 1.67
CA LEU A 23 -0.58 30.85 1.23
C LEU A 23 -0.28 29.47 0.62
N MET A 24 0.73 29.39 -0.25
CA MET A 24 1.12 28.14 -0.91
C MET A 24 1.73 27.13 0.06
N LYS A 25 2.45 27.61 1.08
CA LYS A 25 3.03 26.76 2.13
C LYS A 25 1.96 26.01 2.93
N GLU A 26 0.76 26.59 3.09
CA GLU A 26 -0.37 25.95 3.75
C GLU A 26 -1.25 25.13 2.79
N LEU A 27 -1.42 25.59 1.54
CA LEU A 27 -2.20 24.86 0.53
C LEU A 27 -1.52 23.57 0.07
N ASN A 28 -0.21 23.59 -0.22
CA ASN A 28 0.49 22.45 -0.83
C ASN A 28 0.40 21.16 0.01
N PRO A 29 0.65 21.16 1.33
CA PRO A 29 0.46 19.97 2.16
C PRO A 29 -0.99 19.50 2.22
N THR A 30 -1.95 20.43 2.25
CA THR A 30 -3.39 20.10 2.28
C THR A 30 -3.83 19.41 0.99
N ILE A 31 -3.39 19.91 -0.16
CA ILE A 31 -3.65 19.33 -1.47
C ILE A 31 -3.03 17.94 -1.56
N ARG A 32 -1.73 17.80 -1.23
CA ARG A 32 -1.03 16.52 -1.28
C ARG A 32 -1.68 15.47 -0.39
N GLY A 33 -2.00 15.81 0.86
CA GLY A 33 -2.63 14.88 1.80
C GLY A 33 -3.98 14.37 1.28
N TRP A 34 -4.80 15.26 0.74
CA TRP A 34 -6.08 14.87 0.16
C TRP A 34 -5.91 14.00 -1.10
N CYS A 35 -5.00 14.37 -1.99
CA CYS A 35 -4.73 13.61 -3.21
C CYS A 35 -4.20 12.21 -2.88
N ASN A 36 -3.27 12.07 -1.93
CA ASN A 36 -2.74 10.77 -1.53
C ASN A 36 -3.82 9.87 -0.94
N TYR A 37 -4.71 10.41 -0.10
CA TYR A 37 -5.79 9.64 0.50
C TYR A 37 -6.81 9.16 -0.55
N TYR A 38 -7.17 10.02 -1.49
CA TYR A 38 -8.22 9.73 -2.47
C TYR A 38 -7.69 9.20 -3.82
N ALA A 39 -6.37 9.10 -4.01
CA ALA A 39 -5.74 8.61 -5.24
C ALA A 39 -6.27 7.24 -5.70
N PRO A 40 -6.57 6.26 -4.81
CA PRO A 40 -7.06 4.96 -5.26
C PRO A 40 -8.51 4.97 -5.77
N VAL A 41 -9.31 5.93 -5.33
CA VAL A 41 -10.77 5.96 -5.52
C VAL A 41 -11.26 7.13 -6.39
N SER A 42 -10.39 8.07 -6.73
CA SER A 42 -10.73 9.24 -7.56
C SER A 42 -10.34 9.07 -9.01
N SER A 43 -10.98 9.84 -9.88
CA SER A 43 -10.67 9.91 -11.31
C SER A 43 -9.82 11.14 -11.65
N LYS A 44 -9.18 11.16 -12.83
CA LYS A 44 -8.42 12.34 -13.29
C LYS A 44 -9.34 13.52 -13.52
N GLU A 45 -10.58 13.28 -13.92
CA GLU A 45 -11.62 14.29 -14.11
C GLU A 45 -11.98 14.95 -12.77
N THR A 46 -12.03 14.18 -11.68
CA THR A 46 -12.29 14.71 -10.33
C THR A 46 -11.17 15.64 -9.87
N PHE A 47 -9.93 15.21 -10.05
CA PHE A 47 -8.75 16.02 -9.72
C PHE A 47 -8.67 17.29 -10.58
N SER A 48 -8.95 17.18 -11.87
CA SER A 48 -9.00 18.34 -12.77
C SER A 48 -10.09 19.32 -12.38
N SER A 49 -11.28 18.84 -11.98
CA SER A 49 -12.36 19.67 -11.45
C SER A 49 -11.95 20.42 -10.18
N CYS A 50 -11.23 19.76 -9.26
CA CYS A 50 -10.66 20.42 -8.09
C CYS A 50 -9.69 21.54 -8.50
N ASP A 51 -8.78 21.29 -9.44
CA ASP A 51 -7.83 22.29 -9.92
C ASP A 51 -8.53 23.51 -10.53
N CYS A 52 -9.57 23.31 -11.35
CA CYS A 52 -10.39 24.40 -11.91
C CYS A 52 -11.06 25.27 -10.84
N GLN A 53 -11.60 24.65 -9.79
CA GLN A 53 -12.25 25.36 -8.70
C GLN A 53 -11.25 26.13 -7.84
N ILE A 54 -10.09 25.56 -7.55
CA ILE A 54 -9.02 26.21 -6.80
C ILE A 54 -8.46 27.38 -7.60
N TRP A 55 -8.23 27.20 -8.90
CA TRP A 55 -7.81 28.28 -9.79
C TRP A 55 -8.80 29.46 -9.76
N SER A 56 -10.11 29.17 -9.81
CA SER A 56 -11.14 30.21 -9.72
C SER A 56 -11.10 30.96 -8.38
N LYS A 57 -10.85 30.27 -7.26
CA LYS A 57 -10.69 30.89 -5.93
C LYS A 57 -9.42 31.76 -5.86
N LEU A 58 -8.28 31.27 -6.37
CA LEU A 58 -7.01 32.01 -6.41
C LEU A 58 -7.08 33.22 -7.33
N ARG A 59 -7.79 33.11 -8.46
CA ARG A 59 -8.05 34.23 -9.36
C ARG A 59 -8.81 35.35 -8.66
N ARG A 60 -9.84 35.02 -7.88
CA ARG A 60 -10.60 35.99 -7.07
C ARG A 60 -9.70 36.63 -5.99
N TRP A 61 -8.88 35.83 -5.32
CA TRP A 61 -7.90 36.32 -4.34
C TRP A 61 -6.94 37.34 -4.97
N ALA A 62 -6.36 37.05 -6.14
CA ALA A 62 -5.46 37.97 -6.82
C ALA A 62 -6.18 39.24 -7.34
N LYS A 63 -7.39 39.08 -7.89
CA LYS A 63 -8.21 40.22 -8.36
C LYS A 63 -8.52 41.21 -7.24
N LYS A 64 -8.81 40.70 -6.03
CA LYS A 64 -9.05 41.55 -4.84
C LYS A 64 -7.81 42.38 -4.50
N ARG A 65 -6.62 41.80 -4.62
CA ARG A 65 -5.34 42.47 -4.34
C ARG A 65 -4.90 43.44 -5.44
N GLY A 66 -5.26 43.16 -6.69
CA GLY A 66 -5.03 44.05 -7.83
C GLY A 66 -6.14 45.09 -8.06
N LYS A 67 -6.90 45.42 -7.01
CA LYS A 67 -7.97 46.45 -7.03
C LYS A 67 -8.95 46.29 -8.20
N GLY A 68 -9.35 45.06 -8.50
CA GLY A 68 -10.30 44.76 -9.58
C GLY A 68 -9.66 44.26 -10.88
N SER A 69 -8.34 44.32 -11.00
CA SER A 69 -7.57 43.69 -12.09
C SER A 69 -6.70 42.55 -11.55
N ILE A 70 -6.36 41.59 -12.42
CA ILE A 70 -5.40 40.53 -12.05
C ILE A 70 -4.02 40.99 -12.51
N ASN A 71 -3.10 41.17 -11.57
CA ASN A 71 -1.69 41.29 -11.91
C ASN A 71 -1.16 39.89 -12.20
N LYS A 72 -1.31 39.43 -13.45
CA LYS A 72 -0.98 38.07 -13.88
C LYS A 72 0.50 37.77 -13.59
N ASP A 73 1.40 38.61 -14.07
CA ASP A 73 2.85 38.36 -14.05
C ASP A 73 3.44 38.33 -12.64
N LYS A 74 2.72 38.92 -11.67
CA LYS A 74 3.07 38.84 -10.24
C LYS A 74 2.82 37.46 -9.63
N TYR A 75 1.76 36.78 -10.03
CA TYR A 75 1.24 35.59 -9.32
C TYR A 75 1.26 34.31 -10.17
N TRP A 76 1.27 34.46 -11.49
CA TRP A 76 1.25 33.36 -12.44
C TRP A 76 2.47 33.43 -13.35
N ARG A 77 3.13 32.29 -13.51
CA ARG A 77 4.28 32.11 -14.40
C ARG A 77 4.07 30.87 -15.25
N ASN A 78 4.89 30.70 -16.28
CA ASN A 78 4.85 29.53 -17.17
C ASN A 78 3.40 29.25 -17.67
N GLY A 79 2.77 30.26 -18.27
CA GLY A 79 1.36 30.26 -18.66
C GLY A 79 0.44 30.73 -17.53
N TRP A 80 -0.15 29.78 -16.80
CA TRP A 80 -1.11 30.00 -15.71
C TRP A 80 -0.81 29.13 -14.49
N SER A 81 0.47 28.84 -14.23
CA SER A 81 0.90 28.16 -13.01
C SER A 81 1.03 29.16 -11.87
N PHE A 82 0.31 28.93 -10.76
CA PHE A 82 0.41 29.78 -9.58
C PHE A 82 1.77 29.55 -8.91
N GLU A 83 2.68 30.49 -9.10
CA GLU A 83 4.11 30.33 -8.89
C GLU A 83 4.74 31.65 -8.48
N THR A 84 5.62 31.61 -7.50
CA THR A 84 6.38 32.76 -6.99
C THR A 84 7.64 33.01 -7.82
N GLU A 85 8.36 34.11 -7.56
CA GLU A 85 9.61 34.44 -8.26
C GLU A 85 10.73 33.41 -8.01
N ASP A 86 10.79 32.88 -6.79
CA ASP A 86 11.70 31.80 -6.38
C ASP A 86 11.27 30.40 -6.86
N ARG A 87 10.38 30.33 -7.86
CA ARG A 87 9.92 29.08 -8.50
C ARG A 87 9.18 28.13 -7.56
N PHE A 88 8.67 28.61 -6.42
CA PHE A 88 7.79 27.83 -5.57
C PHE A 88 6.40 27.75 -6.21
N LYS A 89 5.96 26.52 -6.52
CA LYS A 89 4.75 26.22 -7.31
C LYS A 89 3.63 25.62 -6.46
N LEU A 90 2.40 25.94 -6.82
CA LEU A 90 1.23 25.28 -6.26
C LEU A 90 1.12 23.88 -6.87
N VAL A 91 0.94 22.87 -6.02
CA VAL A 91 0.71 21.49 -6.47
C VAL A 91 -0.65 21.38 -7.14
N LYS A 92 -0.70 20.68 -8.27
CA LYS A 92 -1.96 20.34 -8.95
C LYS A 92 -2.44 18.97 -8.51
N HIS A 93 -3.76 18.83 -8.36
CA HIS A 93 -4.38 17.54 -8.05
C HIS A 93 -4.14 16.58 -9.21
N ALA A 94 -4.31 17.06 -10.45
CA ALA A 94 -4.19 16.24 -11.66
C ALA A 94 -2.79 15.63 -11.87
N GLU A 95 -1.75 16.22 -11.29
CA GLU A 95 -0.37 15.70 -11.31
C GLU A 95 -0.19 14.48 -10.39
N THR A 96 -1.12 14.22 -9.46
CA THR A 96 -1.07 13.05 -8.59
C THR A 96 -1.34 11.76 -9.39
N PRO A 97 -0.44 10.76 -9.35
CA PRO A 97 -0.70 9.45 -9.95
C PRO A 97 -1.92 8.78 -9.32
N ILE A 98 -2.79 8.21 -10.15
CA ILE A 98 -3.93 7.41 -9.67
C ILE A 98 -3.43 5.97 -9.54
N ILE A 99 -3.20 5.53 -8.30
CA ILE A 99 -2.75 4.17 -7.99
C ILE A 99 -3.98 3.36 -7.59
N ARG A 100 -4.51 2.55 -8.51
CA ARG A 100 -5.66 1.69 -8.22
C ARG A 100 -5.19 0.45 -7.47
N HIS A 101 -5.76 0.18 -6.30
CA HIS A 101 -5.60 -1.12 -5.66
C HIS A 101 -6.37 -2.17 -6.47
N ILE A 102 -5.66 -3.13 -7.07
CA ILE A 102 -6.29 -4.24 -7.77
C ILE A 102 -6.61 -5.31 -6.72
N LYS A 103 -7.90 -5.63 -6.53
CA LYS A 103 -8.32 -6.74 -5.65
C LYS A 103 -7.60 -8.04 -6.03
N VAL A 104 -7.20 -8.82 -5.03
CA VAL A 104 -6.74 -10.19 -5.24
C VAL A 104 -7.90 -10.98 -5.87
N GLN A 105 -7.64 -11.70 -6.96
CA GLN A 105 -8.61 -12.60 -7.57
C GLN A 105 -9.02 -13.69 -6.55
N ASP A 106 -10.33 -13.90 -6.37
CA ASP A 106 -10.90 -14.64 -5.23
C ASP A 106 -10.35 -16.06 -5.03
N THR A 107 -9.87 -16.74 -6.08
CA THR A 107 -9.31 -18.09 -5.99
C THR A 107 -7.79 -18.13 -5.91
N ARG A 108 -7.11 -16.99 -5.94
CA ARG A 108 -5.64 -16.93 -5.94
C ARG A 108 -5.10 -16.80 -4.54
N SER A 109 -4.18 -17.70 -4.22
CA SER A 109 -3.34 -17.66 -3.02
C SER A 109 -1.92 -17.28 -3.41
N PRO A 110 -1.17 -16.50 -2.60
CA PRO A 110 0.28 -16.23 -2.77
C PRO A 110 1.12 -17.48 -3.05
N PHE A 111 0.54 -18.63 -2.75
CA PHE A 111 1.15 -19.93 -2.76
C PHE A 111 0.54 -20.87 -3.83
N ASP A 112 -0.18 -20.32 -4.81
CA ASP A 112 -0.72 -21.04 -5.97
C ASP A 112 0.31 -21.29 -7.09
N GLY A 113 1.57 -20.88 -6.88
CA GLY A 113 2.66 -21.03 -7.83
C GLY A 113 2.68 -19.99 -8.96
N ASN A 114 1.77 -19.00 -8.97
CA ASN A 114 1.71 -17.96 -9.98
C ASN A 114 2.60 -16.75 -9.63
N TRP A 115 3.92 -16.94 -9.73
CA TRP A 115 4.92 -15.95 -9.32
C TRP A 115 4.88 -14.65 -10.12
N THR A 116 4.45 -14.68 -11.38
CA THR A 116 4.28 -13.46 -12.18
C THR A 116 3.17 -12.57 -11.63
N TYR A 117 2.09 -13.15 -11.13
CA TYR A 117 0.98 -12.43 -10.50
C TYR A 117 1.32 -11.93 -9.09
N TRP A 118 2.07 -12.70 -8.30
CA TRP A 118 2.41 -12.36 -6.92
C TRP A 118 3.66 -11.49 -6.77
N GLY A 119 4.65 -11.63 -7.66
CA GLY A 119 5.86 -10.83 -7.66
C GLY A 119 5.60 -9.33 -7.90
N GLN A 120 4.51 -8.98 -8.59
CA GLN A 120 4.08 -7.59 -8.76
C GLN A 120 3.36 -7.00 -7.54
N ARG A 121 2.90 -7.85 -6.60
CA ARG A 121 2.01 -7.43 -5.50
C ARG A 121 2.59 -7.55 -4.10
N LEU A 122 3.43 -8.54 -3.83
CA LEU A 122 3.86 -8.89 -2.48
C LEU A 122 5.30 -8.50 -2.14
N GLY A 123 6.10 -8.07 -3.14
CA GLY A 123 7.50 -7.71 -2.91
C GLY A 123 8.40 -8.93 -2.68
N ASP A 124 9.53 -8.69 -1.99
CA ASP A 124 10.61 -9.65 -1.82
C ASP A 124 10.30 -10.66 -0.70
N TYR A 125 10.22 -11.94 -1.04
CA TYR A 125 10.01 -13.05 -0.09
C TYR A 125 11.36 -13.63 0.33
N SER A 126 12.13 -12.88 1.12
CA SER A 126 13.49 -13.28 1.51
C SER A 126 13.54 -14.62 2.28
N ASP A 127 12.45 -15.01 2.96
CA ASP A 127 12.37 -16.26 3.73
C ASP A 127 11.84 -17.46 2.90
N LEU A 128 11.44 -17.24 1.64
CA LEU A 128 10.88 -18.29 0.78
C LEU A 128 11.97 -18.99 -0.04
N THR A 129 12.73 -19.87 0.61
CA THR A 129 13.75 -20.70 -0.05
C THR A 129 13.12 -21.65 -1.08
N ALA A 130 13.91 -22.11 -2.07
CA ALA A 130 13.45 -23.09 -3.07
C ALA A 130 12.87 -24.38 -2.44
N ARG A 131 13.38 -24.81 -1.28
CA ARG A 131 12.87 -25.96 -0.52
C ARG A 131 11.46 -25.68 0.00
N LYS A 132 11.25 -24.54 0.68
CA LYS A 132 9.93 -24.13 1.17
C LYS A 132 8.95 -23.95 0.01
N GLN A 133 9.38 -23.33 -1.09
CA GLN A 133 8.57 -23.13 -2.29
C GLN A 133 8.08 -24.45 -2.89
N LYS A 134 8.94 -25.48 -2.98
CA LYS A 134 8.56 -26.79 -3.51
C LYS A 134 7.53 -27.50 -2.61
N LEU A 135 7.70 -27.46 -1.30
CA LEU A 135 6.77 -28.05 -0.33
C LEU A 135 5.41 -27.38 -0.38
N LEU A 136 5.43 -26.05 -0.37
CA LEU A 136 4.25 -25.20 -0.46
C LEU A 136 3.44 -25.48 -1.75
N ASN A 137 4.10 -25.60 -2.92
CA ASN A 137 3.44 -25.99 -4.16
C ASN A 137 2.81 -27.40 -4.08
N ARG A 138 3.54 -28.38 -3.54
CA ARG A 138 3.02 -29.75 -3.34
C ARG A 138 1.80 -29.77 -2.43
N GLN A 139 1.79 -28.92 -1.41
CA GLN A 139 0.72 -28.77 -0.44
C GLN A 139 -0.41 -27.83 -0.89
N LYS A 140 -0.33 -27.29 -2.12
CA LYS A 140 -1.29 -26.32 -2.66
C LYS A 140 -1.51 -25.13 -1.71
N GLY A 141 -0.41 -24.67 -1.08
CA GLY A 141 -0.41 -23.54 -0.15
C GLY A 141 -1.10 -23.80 1.19
N LYS A 142 -1.37 -25.05 1.57
CA LYS A 142 -2.01 -25.41 2.85
C LYS A 142 -1.03 -26.03 3.84
N CYS A 143 -1.16 -25.66 5.11
CA CYS A 143 -0.50 -26.34 6.21
C CYS A 143 -1.08 -27.76 6.36
N THR A 144 -0.24 -28.79 6.45
CA THR A 144 -0.72 -30.18 6.58
C THR A 144 -1.22 -30.54 7.98
N HIS A 145 -0.89 -29.74 8.99
CA HIS A 145 -1.37 -29.91 10.36
C HIS A 145 -2.77 -29.31 10.57
N CYS A 146 -2.96 -28.02 10.29
CA CYS A 146 -4.25 -27.34 10.51
C CYS A 146 -5.16 -27.27 9.28
N GLY A 147 -4.66 -27.59 8.08
CA GLY A 147 -5.43 -27.54 6.83
C GLY A 147 -5.70 -26.13 6.27
N LEU A 148 -5.34 -25.08 7.01
CA LEU A 148 -5.50 -23.69 6.57
C LEU A 148 -4.44 -23.31 5.52
N HIS A 149 -4.77 -22.31 4.69
CA HIS A 149 -3.80 -21.71 3.78
C HIS A 149 -2.80 -20.86 4.56
N PHE A 150 -1.55 -20.88 4.10
CA PHE A 150 -0.57 -19.88 4.50
C PHE A 150 -1.00 -18.50 4.00
N LEU A 151 -0.66 -17.46 4.75
CA LEU A 151 -0.85 -16.05 4.44
C LEU A 151 0.50 -15.30 4.35
N PRO A 152 0.56 -14.15 3.66
CA PRO A 152 1.73 -13.28 3.70
C PRO A 152 2.02 -12.83 5.14
N GLY A 153 3.25 -13.06 5.60
CA GLY A 153 3.68 -12.73 6.96
C GLY A 153 3.66 -13.92 7.94
N ASP A 154 3.11 -15.07 7.55
CA ASP A 154 3.17 -16.26 8.38
C ASP A 154 4.61 -16.75 8.55
N ILE A 155 4.97 -17.10 9.79
CA ILE A 155 6.24 -17.77 10.08
C ILE A 155 6.06 -19.26 9.79
N THR A 156 6.88 -19.77 8.86
CA THR A 156 6.78 -21.15 8.35
C THR A 156 8.04 -21.94 8.63
N GLU A 157 7.86 -23.19 9.03
CA GLU A 157 8.93 -24.11 9.38
C GLU A 157 8.74 -25.43 8.63
N VAL A 158 9.85 -26.04 8.21
CA VAL A 158 9.85 -27.34 7.53
C VAL A 158 9.97 -28.42 8.59
N ASP A 159 9.07 -29.38 8.56
CA ASP A 159 8.97 -30.46 9.52
C ASP A 159 8.97 -31.83 8.83
N HIS A 160 9.38 -32.88 9.56
CA HIS A 160 9.35 -34.26 9.09
C HIS A 160 8.03 -34.94 9.47
N ARG A 161 7.32 -35.51 8.50
CA ARG A 161 6.06 -36.24 8.73
C ARG A 161 6.28 -37.43 9.66
N THR A 162 7.29 -38.25 9.39
CA THR A 162 7.87 -39.21 10.33
C THR A 162 9.11 -38.58 10.95
N PRO A 163 9.19 -38.41 12.28
CA PRO A 163 10.35 -37.84 12.94
C PRO A 163 11.65 -38.60 12.60
N ARG A 164 12.78 -37.87 12.57
CA ARG A 164 14.09 -38.49 12.30
C ARG A 164 14.47 -39.57 13.32
N VAL A 165 14.09 -39.38 14.58
CA VAL A 165 14.32 -40.34 15.67
C VAL A 165 13.57 -41.66 15.44
N GLU A 166 12.47 -41.64 14.69
CA GLU A 166 11.69 -42.81 14.28
C GLU A 166 12.11 -43.35 12.89
N GLY A 167 13.29 -42.94 12.39
CA GLY A 167 13.81 -43.38 11.09
C GLY A 167 13.32 -42.56 9.89
N GLY A 168 12.65 -41.43 10.11
CA GLY A 168 12.21 -40.54 9.05
C GLY A 168 13.36 -39.93 8.24
N LYS A 169 13.28 -40.03 6.91
CA LYS A 169 14.32 -39.51 5.99
C LYS A 169 14.09 -38.04 5.64
N ASP A 170 15.16 -37.31 5.27
CA ASP A 170 15.07 -35.92 4.79
C ASP A 170 14.72 -35.83 3.30
N THR A 171 13.62 -36.45 2.89
CA THR A 171 13.15 -36.46 1.51
C THR A 171 11.86 -35.66 1.36
N TYR A 172 11.60 -35.08 0.20
CA TYR A 172 10.38 -34.27 -0.05
C TYR A 172 9.07 -35.01 0.19
N ASP A 173 9.08 -36.35 0.21
CA ASP A 173 7.89 -37.15 0.51
C ASP A 173 7.64 -37.32 2.01
N ASN A 174 8.67 -37.07 2.84
CA ASN A 174 8.60 -37.08 4.30
C ASN A 174 8.70 -35.67 4.90
N LEU A 175 8.63 -34.61 4.08
CA LEU A 175 8.71 -33.23 4.54
C LEU A 175 7.40 -32.52 4.28
N ASP A 176 6.95 -31.76 5.28
CA ASP A 176 5.84 -30.84 5.16
C ASP A 176 6.29 -29.44 5.61
N LEU A 177 5.70 -28.41 5.03
CA LEU A 177 5.77 -27.04 5.50
C LEU A 177 4.59 -26.80 6.45
N LEU A 178 4.87 -26.27 7.64
CA LEU A 178 3.89 -25.99 8.69
C LEU A 178 3.97 -24.53 9.13
N HIS A 179 2.89 -24.01 9.73
CA HIS A 179 3.00 -22.80 10.53
C HIS A 179 3.88 -23.08 11.75
N LYS A 180 4.62 -22.09 12.23
CA LYS A 180 5.47 -22.24 13.43
C LYS A 180 4.72 -22.78 14.65
N HIS A 181 3.49 -22.32 14.90
CA HIS A 181 2.67 -22.84 16.01
C HIS A 181 2.26 -24.30 15.76
N CYS A 182 1.85 -24.65 14.54
CA CYS A 182 1.50 -26.02 14.17
C CYS A 182 2.70 -26.98 14.28
N HIS A 183 3.91 -26.51 13.94
CA HIS A 183 5.13 -27.29 14.13
C HIS A 183 5.34 -27.62 15.61
N GLY A 184 5.17 -26.63 16.50
CA GLY A 184 5.25 -26.83 17.94
C GLY A 184 4.22 -27.83 18.47
N GLU A 185 2.95 -27.70 18.06
CA GLU A 185 1.87 -28.64 18.42
C GLU A 185 2.17 -30.06 17.94
N LYS A 186 2.58 -30.23 16.68
CA LYS A 186 2.93 -31.54 16.13
C LYS A 186 4.11 -32.18 16.89
N THR A 187 5.16 -31.41 17.16
CA THR A 187 6.33 -31.91 17.90
C THR A 187 5.92 -32.41 19.29
N ALA A 188 5.05 -31.68 20.00
CA ALA A 188 4.54 -32.11 21.29
C ALA A 188 3.73 -33.42 21.20
N LEU A 189 2.92 -33.59 20.15
CA LEU A 189 2.19 -34.84 19.89
C LEU A 189 3.13 -36.01 19.59
N ASP A 190 4.19 -35.77 18.81
CA ASP A 190 5.17 -36.79 18.46
C ASP A 190 5.94 -37.28 19.71
N ILE A 191 6.38 -36.37 20.58
CA ILE A 191 7.02 -36.70 21.86
C ILE A 191 6.09 -37.53 22.75
N ASN A 192 4.81 -37.15 22.84
CA ASN A 192 3.85 -37.88 23.65
C ASN A 192 3.61 -39.31 23.15
N ARG A 193 3.64 -39.55 21.82
CA ARG A 193 3.53 -40.92 21.27
C ARG A 193 4.71 -41.80 21.66
N GLN A 194 5.93 -41.26 21.62
CA GLN A 194 7.14 -42.00 21.98
C GLN A 194 7.09 -42.45 23.44
N ASN A 195 6.70 -41.55 24.35
CA ASN A 195 6.57 -41.85 25.78
C ASN A 195 5.52 -42.93 26.09
N ILE A 196 4.49 -43.09 25.25
CA ILE A 196 3.48 -44.15 25.38
C ILE A 196 3.99 -45.48 24.82
N GLY A 197 4.78 -45.45 23.74
CA GLY A 197 5.33 -46.65 23.09
C GLY A 197 6.41 -47.38 23.88
N ASP A 198 7.20 -46.66 24.69
CA ASP A 198 8.27 -47.24 25.52
C ASP A 198 7.77 -47.87 26.84
N ASN A 199 6.47 -47.76 27.15
CA ASN A 199 5.84 -48.32 28.35
C ASN A 199 5.00 -49.60 28.08
N GLY A 200 5.17 -50.22 26.91
CA GLY A 200 4.41 -51.40 26.45
C GLY A 200 5.26 -52.66 26.33
#